data_AF-A0A2N5IAH9-F1
#
_entry.id   AF-A0A2N5IAH9-F1
#
_cell.length_a   1.000
_cell.length_b   1.000
_cell.length_c   1.000
_cell.angle_alpha   90.00
_cell.angle_beta   90.00
_cell.angle_gamma   90.00
#
_symmetry.space_group_name_H-M   'P 1'
#
loop_
_entity.id
_entity.type
_entity.pdbx_description
1 polymer ?
#
loop_
_entity_poly.entity_id
_entity_poly.type
_entity_poly.pdbx_seq_one_letter_code
_entity_poly.pdbx_strand_id
1 'polypeptide(L)' 'MNLEEAKAHKKELDLINQKHSKILQQFETNGMGLVPDNIRATPEWKKAKQEYDHSFAELRKFNSWFVKEFRKKRK' A
#
# COMPACT_ATOMS: atom_id res chain seq x y z
N MET A 1 11.62 12.57 -13.71
CA MET A 1 11.02 11.27 -14.01
C MET A 1 10.25 11.39 -15.32
N ASN A 2 10.62 10.62 -16.33
CA ASN A 2 9.81 10.48 -17.54
C ASN A 2 8.63 9.51 -17.29
N LEU A 3 7.72 9.35 -18.27
CA LEU A 3 6.53 8.51 -18.10
C LEU A 3 6.88 7.04 -17.81
N GLU A 4 7.90 6.50 -18.46
CA GLU A 4 8.31 5.10 -18.32
C GLU A 4 8.97 4.84 -16.96
N GLU A 5 9.87 5.73 -16.53
CA GLU A 5 10.45 5.73 -15.18
C GLU A 5 9.36 5.84 -14.12
N ALA A 6 8.40 6.74 -14.30
CA ALA A 6 7.32 6.96 -13.35
C ALA A 6 6.39 5.74 -13.24
N LYS A 7 6.12 5.03 -14.35
CA LYS A 7 5.41 3.73 -14.32
C LYS A 7 6.24 2.65 -13.62
N ALA A 8 7.54 2.59 -13.88
CA ALA A 8 8.42 1.61 -13.25
C ALA A 8 8.45 1.78 -11.72
N HIS A 9 8.57 3.02 -11.24
CA HIS A 9 8.56 3.31 -9.81
C HIS A 9 7.17 3.12 -9.17
N LYS A 10 6.08 3.44 -9.89
CA LYS A 10 4.74 3.06 -9.45
C LYS A 10 4.65 1.54 -9.22
N LYS A 11 5.16 0.76 -10.17
CA LYS A 11 5.15 -0.71 -10.09
C LYS A 11 5.99 -1.21 -8.92
N GLU A 12 7.13 -0.59 -8.65
CA GLU A 12 7.96 -0.89 -7.48
C GLU A 12 7.21 -0.64 -6.16
N LEU A 13 6.63 0.56 -5.99
CA LEU A 13 5.83 0.90 -4.81
C LEU A 13 4.62 -0.04 -4.65
N ASP A 14 3.98 -0.43 -5.76
CA ASP A 14 2.87 -1.37 -5.74
C ASP A 14 3.32 -2.77 -5.30
N LEU A 15 4.48 -3.25 -5.78
CA LEU A 15 5.05 -4.54 -5.34
C LEU A 15 5.39 -4.54 -3.85
N ILE A 16 5.93 -3.44 -3.33
CA ILE A 16 6.23 -3.28 -1.89
C ILE A 16 4.93 -3.32 -1.08
N ASN A 17 3.93 -2.54 -1.48
CA ASN A 17 2.62 -2.52 -0.84
C ASN A 17 1.93 -3.89 -0.89
N GLN A 18 2.02 -4.62 -2.00
CA GLN A 18 1.49 -5.98 -2.14
C GLN A 18 2.20 -6.97 -1.19
N LYS A 19 3.52 -6.84 -1.00
CA LYS A 19 4.26 -7.69 -0.04
C LYS A 19 3.75 -7.49 1.39
N HIS A 20 3.64 -6.24 1.85
CA HIS A 20 3.13 -5.96 3.19
C HIS A 20 1.64 -6.31 3.33
N SER A 21 0.85 -6.13 2.27
CA SER A 21 -0.55 -6.57 2.24
C SER A 21 -0.68 -8.08 2.40
N LYS A 22 0.20 -8.89 1.79
CA LYS A 22 0.19 -10.35 1.94
C LYS A 22 0.53 -10.76 3.36
N ILE A 23 1.50 -10.11 4.00
CA ILE A 23 1.83 -10.35 5.41
C ILE A 23 0.61 -10.03 6.29
N LEU A 24 -0.08 -8.91 6.04
CA LEU A 24 -1.30 -8.56 6.77
C LEU A 24 -2.45 -9.55 6.55
N GLN A 25 -2.54 -10.16 5.37
CA GLN A 25 -3.56 -11.17 5.05
C GLN A 25 -3.28 -12.55 5.66
N GLN A 26 -2.07 -12.80 6.18
CA GLN A 26 -1.76 -14.03 6.90
C GLN A 26 -2.43 -14.07 8.29
N PHE A 27 -2.78 -12.90 8.84
CA PHE A 27 -3.47 -12.83 10.12
C PHE A 27 -4.94 -13.23 9.97
N GLU A 28 -5.45 -14.02 10.93
CA GLU A 28 -6.83 -14.44 10.92
C GLU A 28 -7.78 -13.24 10.98
N THR A 29 -8.82 -13.29 10.16
CA THR A 29 -9.94 -12.36 10.20
C THR A 29 -11.18 -13.08 10.69
N ASN A 30 -12.04 -12.39 11.43
CA ASN A 30 -13.34 -12.91 11.79
C ASN A 30 -14.26 -13.03 10.55
N GLY A 31 -15.44 -13.65 10.72
CA GLY A 31 -16.42 -13.80 9.63
C GLY A 31 -16.93 -12.49 9.01
N MET A 32 -16.58 -11.33 9.58
CA MET A 32 -16.88 -9.99 9.07
C MET A 32 -15.67 -9.33 8.37
N GLY A 33 -14.55 -10.04 8.22
CA GLY A 33 -13.33 -9.52 7.59
C GLY A 33 -12.50 -8.58 8.48
N LEU A 34 -12.78 -8.53 9.79
CA LEU A 34 -12.03 -7.73 10.75
C LEU A 34 -11.00 -8.59 11.49
N VAL A 35 -9.83 -8.04 11.74
CA VAL A 35 -8.81 -8.71 12.55
C VAL A 35 -9.27 -8.69 14.02
N PRO A 36 -9.35 -9.86 14.69
CA PRO A 36 -9.64 -9.96 16.11
C PRO A 36 -8.70 -9.15 17.02
N ASP A 37 -9.21 -8.62 18.14
CA ASP A 37 -8.45 -7.73 19.02
C ASP A 37 -7.23 -8.41 19.68
N ASN A 38 -7.30 -9.72 19.95
CA ASN A 38 -6.18 -10.51 20.44
C ASN A 38 -5.00 -10.51 19.45
N ILE A 39 -5.26 -10.56 18.15
CA ILE A 39 -4.24 -10.46 17.10
C ILE A 39 -3.79 -9.01 16.93
N ARG A 40 -4.72 -8.06 16.96
CA ARG A 40 -4.43 -6.62 16.83
C ARG A 40 -3.52 -6.09 17.94
N ALA A 41 -3.59 -6.68 19.13
CA ALA A 41 -2.73 -6.35 20.26
C ALA A 41 -1.28 -6.83 20.08
N THR A 42 -1.04 -7.83 19.23
CA THR A 42 0.29 -8.41 19.03
C THR A 42 1.27 -7.41 18.41
N PRO A 43 2.56 -7.46 18.80
CA PRO A 43 3.57 -6.60 18.19
C PRO A 43 3.79 -6.91 16.71
N GLU A 44 3.61 -8.18 16.30
CA GLU A 44 3.76 -8.62 14.91
C GLU A 44 2.72 -7.97 13.99
N TRP A 45 1.45 -7.99 14.38
CA TRP A 45 0.39 -7.34 13.61
C TRP A 45 0.58 -5.82 13.54
N LYS A 46 0.94 -5.18 14.67
CA LYS A 46 1.16 -3.73 14.70
C LYS A 46 2.30 -3.32 13.78
N LYS A 47 3.40 -4.08 13.76
CA LYS A 47 4.54 -3.84 12.87
C LYS A 47 4.13 -4.02 11.40
N ALA A 48 3.48 -5.15 11.07
CA ALA A 48 3.01 -5.40 9.71
C ALA A 48 2.02 -4.32 9.23
N LYS A 49 1.15 -3.85 10.13
CA LYS A 49 0.20 -2.79 9.85
C LYS A 49 0.89 -1.45 9.60
N GLN A 50 1.86 -1.09 10.42
CA GLN A 50 2.66 0.13 10.21
C GLN A 50 3.42 0.12 8.88
N GLU A 51 4.06 -1.01 8.54
CA GLU A 51 4.79 -1.15 7.28
C GLU A 51 3.87 -1.06 6.05
N TYR A 52 2.70 -1.70 6.12
CA TYR A 52 1.66 -1.56 5.10
C TYR A 52 1.17 -0.12 5.00
N ASP A 53 0.82 0.52 6.12
CA ASP A 53 0.30 1.89 6.11
C ASP A 53 1.34 2.88 5.55
N HIS A 54 2.63 2.67 5.85
CA HIS A 54 3.74 3.44 5.29
C HIS A 54 3.83 3.27 3.77
N SER A 55 3.96 2.03 3.29
CA SER A 55 4.07 1.74 1.85
C SER A 55 2.83 2.19 1.05
N PHE A 56 1.64 2.08 1.65
CA PHE A 56 0.41 2.58 1.05
C PHE A 56 0.37 4.11 0.98
N ALA A 57 0.84 4.80 2.02
CA ALA A 57 0.94 6.25 2.03
C ALA A 57 1.90 6.77 0.95
N GLU A 58 3.04 6.10 0.77
CA GLU A 58 4.01 6.39 -0.29
C GLU A 58 3.39 6.18 -1.69
N LEU A 59 2.74 5.04 -1.91
CA LEU A 59 2.05 4.75 -3.16
C LEU A 59 0.96 5.79 -3.47
N ARG A 60 0.18 6.20 -2.45
CA ARG A 60 -0.86 7.22 -2.61
C ARG A 60 -0.27 8.60 -2.91
N LYS A 61 0.82 8.97 -2.25
CA LYS A 61 1.54 10.22 -2.50
C LYS A 61 2.10 10.25 -3.92
N PHE A 62 2.73 9.16 -4.36
CA PHE A 62 3.24 9.01 -5.70
C PHE A 62 2.12 9.08 -6.74
N ASN A 63 1.04 8.33 -6.56
CA ASN A 63 -0.11 8.35 -7.47
C ASN A 63 -0.74 9.75 -7.59
N SER A 64 -0.82 10.49 -6.47
CA SER A 64 -1.33 11.86 -6.48
C SER A 64 -0.46 12.81 -7.29
N TRP A 65 0.87 12.65 -7.20
CA TRP A 65 1.82 13.40 -8.03
C TRP A 65 1.76 12.95 -9.49
N PHE A 66 1.78 11.64 -9.76
CA PHE A 66 1.73 11.04 -11.09
C PHE A 66 0.50 11.51 -11.89
N VAL A 67 -0.67 11.50 -11.27
CA VAL A 67 -1.91 11.95 -11.92
C VAL A 67 -1.87 13.45 -12.22
N LYS A 68 -1.20 14.28 -11.41
CA LYS A 68 -1.05 15.73 -11.67
C LYS A 68 -0.06 15.99 -12.80
N GLU A 69 1.10 15.34 -12.74
CA GLU A 69 2.20 15.51 -13.70
C GLU A 69 1.79 15.04 -15.10
N PHE A 70 1.17 13.85 -15.17
CA PHE A 70 0.81 13.21 -16.43
C PHE A 70 -0.69 13.35 -16.76
N ARG A 71 -1.42 14.26 -16.10
CA ARG A 71 -2.81 14.61 -16.49
C ARG A 71 -2.78 15.24 -17.87
N LYS A 72 -2.90 14.41 -18.90
CA LYS A 72 -3.21 14.87 -20.25
C LYS A 72 -4.55 15.59 -20.15
N LYS A 73 -4.57 16.92 -20.37
CA LYS A 73 -5.81 17.70 -20.50
C LYS A 73 -6.71 16.94 -21.48
N ARG A 74 -7.77 16.30 -20.98
CA ARG A 74 -8.91 15.95 -21.82
C ARG A 74 -9.61 17.29 -22.08
N LYS A 75 -9.30 17.88 -23.24
CA LYS A 75 -10.17 18.87 -23.88
C LYS A 75 -11.10 18.10 -24.81
#